data_AF-A0A2D9P3W5-F1
#
_entry.id   AF-A0A2D9P3W5-F1
#
_cell.length_a   1.000
_cell.length_b   1.000
_cell.length_c   1.000
_cell.angle_alpha   90.00
_cell.angle_beta   90.00
_cell.angle_gamma   90.00
#
_symmetry.space_group_name_H-M   'P 1'
#
loop_
_entity.id
_entity.type
_entity.pdbx_description
1 polymer ?
#
loop_
_entity_poly.entity_id
_entity_poly.type
_entity_poly.pdbx_seq_one_letter_code
_entity_poly.pdbx_strand_id
1 'polypeptide(L)' 'MKKIQEKLTPNFLKPYIKIYREDGFKALIKKGGLKLLLFIFLFYLIRDSILYIIIPLIAYYGINNLF' A
#
# COMPACT_ATOMS: atom_id res chain seq x y z
N MET A 1 -1.73 -3.75 22.90
CA MET A 1 -1.38 -3.36 21.50
C MET A 1 -2.60 -3.05 20.60
N LYS A 2 -3.81 -3.62 20.82
CA LYS A 2 -5.00 -3.37 19.98
C LYS A 2 -5.48 -1.90 19.90
N LYS A 3 -5.36 -1.13 20.99
CA LYS A 3 -5.82 0.27 21.10
C LYS A 3 -5.18 1.25 20.11
N ILE A 4 -3.90 1.09 19.82
CA ILE A 4 -3.17 2.01 18.91
C ILE A 4 -3.59 1.75 17.46
N GLN A 5 -3.74 0.49 17.08
CA GLN A 5 -4.22 0.11 15.76
C GLN A 5 -5.63 0.65 15.49
N GLU A 6 -6.54 0.58 16.46
CA GLU A 6 -7.88 1.16 16.32
C GLU A 6 -7.89 2.68 16.15
N LYS A 7 -6.95 3.38 16.80
CA LYS A 7 -6.85 4.85 16.72
C LYS A 7 -6.24 5.32 15.39
N LEU A 8 -5.32 4.55 14.82
CA LEU A 8 -4.66 4.87 13.56
C LEU A 8 -5.42 4.37 12.32
N THR A 9 -6.36 3.43 12.50
CA THR A 9 -7.14 2.88 11.39
C THR A 9 -8.25 3.86 10.98
N PRO A 10 -8.26 4.34 9.72
CA PRO A 10 -9.35 5.17 9.22
C PRO A 10 -10.68 4.42 9.22
N ASN A 11 -11.79 5.15 9.44
CA ASN A 11 -13.12 4.53 9.50
C ASN A 11 -13.49 3.73 8.24
N PHE A 12 -13.03 4.15 7.07
CA PHE A 12 -13.27 3.44 5.81
C PHE A 12 -12.50 2.11 5.70
N LEU A 13 -11.40 1.93 6.43
CA LEU A 13 -10.58 0.71 6.40
C LEU A 13 -11.07 -0.35 7.39
N LYS A 14 -11.78 0.07 8.45
CA LYS A 14 -12.29 -0.83 9.51
C LYS A 14 -13.11 -2.02 8.98
N PRO A 15 -14.03 -1.85 8.00
CA PRO A 15 -14.80 -2.98 7.44
C PRO A 15 -13.91 -3.99 6.73
N TYR A 16 -12.93 -3.53 5.95
CA TYR A 16 -11.98 -4.36 5.24
C TYR A 16 -11.08 -5.14 6.21
N ILE A 17 -10.59 -4.48 7.27
CA ILE A 17 -9.78 -5.15 8.30
C ILE A 17 -10.61 -6.19 9.06
N LYS A 18 -11.88 -5.91 9.33
CA LYS A 18 -12.79 -6.88 9.96
C LYS A 18 -12.98 -8.12 9.08
N ILE A 19 -13.32 -7.93 7.80
CA ILE A 19 -13.45 -9.03 6.82
C ILE A 19 -12.16 -9.84 6.72
N TYR A 20 -11.00 -9.16 6.66
CA TYR A 20 -9.72 -9.83 6.60
C TYR A 20 -9.43 -10.69 7.84
N ARG A 21 -9.76 -10.19 9.04
CA ARG A 21 -9.55 -10.90 10.30
C ARG A 21 -10.50 -12.08 10.50
N GLU A 22 -11.75 -11.95 10.05
CA GLU A 22 -12.79 -12.96 10.27
C GLU A 22 -12.82 -14.01 9.16
N ASP A 23 -12.76 -13.59 7.89
CA ASP A 23 -12.97 -14.45 6.73
C ASP A 23 -11.70 -14.66 5.88
N GLY A 24 -10.60 -13.99 6.23
CA GLY A 24 -9.32 -14.10 5.54
C GLY A 24 -9.21 -13.30 4.23
N PHE A 25 -8.05 -13.43 3.57
CA PHE A 25 -7.70 -12.64 2.39
C PHE A 25 -8.60 -12.92 1.18
N LYS A 26 -9.00 -14.17 0.97
CA LYS A 26 -9.85 -14.56 -0.16
C LYS A 26 -11.22 -13.90 -0.10
N ALA A 27 -11.80 -13.81 1.09
CA ALA A 27 -13.07 -13.13 1.32
C ALA A 27 -12.94 -11.61 1.24
N LEU A 28 -11.80 -11.05 1.66
CA LEU A 28 -11.50 -9.64 1.49
C LEU A 28 -11.52 -9.23 0.00
N ILE A 29 -10.87 -10.00 -0.88
CA ILE A 29 -10.91 -9.72 -2.33
C ILE A 29 -12.33 -9.89 -2.87
N LYS A 30 -13.04 -10.95 -2.46
CA LYS A 30 -14.41 -11.21 -2.93
C LYS A 30 -15.40 -10.11 -2.52
N LYS A 31 -15.34 -9.63 -1.27
CA LYS A 31 -16.21 -8.58 -0.72
C LYS A 31 -15.75 -7.17 -1.10
N GLY A 32 -14.43 -6.95 -1.20
CA GLY A 32 -13.84 -5.66 -1.59
C GLY A 32 -13.95 -5.36 -3.08
N GLY A 33 -14.12 -6.40 -3.90
CA GLY A 33 -14.42 -6.31 -5.32
C GLY A 33 -13.36 -5.58 -6.14
N LEU A 34 -13.77 -5.07 -7.29
CA LEU A 34 -12.88 -4.43 -8.26
C LEU A 34 -12.18 -3.17 -7.72
N LYS A 35 -12.85 -2.44 -6.80
CA LYS A 35 -12.28 -1.25 -6.17
C LYS A 35 -11.05 -1.57 -5.33
N LEU A 36 -11.10 -2.65 -4.53
CA LEU A 36 -9.96 -3.08 -3.75
C LEU A 36 -8.81 -3.57 -4.64
N LEU A 37 -9.14 -4.31 -5.70
CA LEU A 37 -8.15 -4.77 -6.67
C LEU A 37 -7.45 -3.59 -7.35
N LEU A 38 -8.21 -2.59 -7.79
CA LEU A 38 -7.67 -1.37 -8.38
C LEU A 38 -6.79 -0.60 -7.40
N PHE A 39 -7.18 -0.54 -6.12
CA PHE A 39 -6.39 0.13 -5.09
C PHE A 39 -5.04 -0.58 -4.85
N ILE A 40 -5.05 -1.92 -4.76
CA ILE A 40 -3.82 -2.72 -4.65
C ILE A 40 -2.96 -2.52 -5.90
N PHE A 41 -3.57 -2.59 -7.09
CA PHE A 41 -2.86 -2.41 -8.35
C PHE A 41 -2.19 -1.03 -8.43
N LEU A 42 -2.94 0.05 -8.15
CA LEU A 42 -2.41 1.41 -8.12
C LEU A 42 -1.31 1.58 -7.07
N PHE A 43 -1.47 0.98 -5.89
CA PHE A 43 -0.44 1.00 -4.85
C PHE A 43 0.88 0.40 -5.34
N TYR A 44 0.84 -0.78 -5.97
CA TYR A 44 2.03 -1.40 -6.54
C TYR A 44 2.59 -0.63 -7.72
N LEU A 45 1.73 -0.08 -8.58
CA LEU A 45 2.14 0.71 -9.74
C LEU A 45 2.89 1.98 -9.31
N ILE A 46 2.38 2.70 -8.31
CA ILE A 46 3.02 3.89 -7.74
C ILE A 46 4.33 3.48 -7.05
N ARG A 47 4.31 2.42 -6.23
CA ARG A 47 5.51 1.93 -5.53
C ARG A 47 6.64 1.62 -6.50
N ASP A 48 6.37 0.80 -7.51
CA ASP A 48 7.38 0.42 -8.50
C ASP A 48 7.86 1.65 -9.27
N SER A 49 6.94 2.49 -9.76
CA SER A 49 7.31 3.72 -10.48
C SER A 49 8.21 4.63 -9.63
N ILE A 50 7.86 4.85 -8.36
CA ILE A 50 8.66 5.67 -7.43
C ILE A 50 10.03 5.04 -7.22
N LEU A 51 10.13 3.73 -6.99
CA LEU A 51 11.42 3.07 -6.80
C LEU A 51 12.33 3.24 -8.03
N TYR A 52 11.79 3.05 -9.23
CA TYR A 52 12.54 3.20 -10.47
C TYR A 52 12.85 4.65 -10.83
N ILE A 53 12.18 5.64 -10.25
CA ILE A 53 12.52 7.06 -10.44
C ILE A 53 13.54 7.50 -9.38
N ILE A 54 13.29 7.18 -8.11
CA ILE A 54 14.13 7.64 -6.99
C ILE A 54 15.52 7.02 -7.06
N ILE A 55 15.65 5.72 -7.34
CA ILE A 55 16.95 5.04 -7.34
C ILE A 55 17.90 5.65 -8.39
N PRO A 56 17.51 5.81 -9.67
CA PRO A 56 18.36 6.47 -10.66
C PRO A 56 18.60 7.94 -10.36
N LEU A 57 17.62 8.66 -9.79
CA LEU A 57 17.78 10.06 -9.43
C LEU A 57 18.86 10.24 -8.34
N ILE A 58 18.81 9.42 -7.29
CA ILE A 58 19.84 9.40 -6.24
C ILE A 58 21.19 9.02 -6.84
N ALA A 59 21.25 8.02 -7.72
CA ALA A 59 22.49 7.64 -8.38
C ALA A 59 23.05 8.77 -9.25
N TYR A 60 22.21 9.46 -10.03
CA TYR A 60 22.61 10.58 -10.87
C TYR A 60 23.15 11.75 -10.05
N TYR A 61 22.44 12.20 -9.02
CA TYR A 61 22.94 13.29 -8.15
C TYR A 61 24.15 12.86 -7.32
N GLY A 62 24.18 11.62 -6.85
CA GLY A 62 25.31 11.08 -6.11
C GLY A 62 26.59 11.05 -6.96
N ILE A 63 26.48 10.64 -8.23
CA ILE A 63 27.58 10.64 -9.19
C ILE A 63 28.00 12.07 -9.54
N ASN A 64 27.07 12.98 -9.86
CA ASN A 64 27.44 14.36 -10.22
C ASN A 64 28.03 15.18 -9.07
N ASN A 65 27.75 14.85 -7.81
CA ASN A 65 28.42 15.46 -6.66
C ASN A 65 29.79 14.81 -6.35
N LEU A 66 30.09 13.64 -6.95
CA LEU A 66 31.35 12.93 -6.77
C LEU A 66 32.44 13.34 -7.78
N PHE A 67 32.05 13.90 -8.94
CA PHE A 67 32.93 14.30 -10.04
C PHE A 67 32.97 15.81 -10.24
#